data_AF-A0A8C7YZS0-F1
#
_entry.id   AF-A0A8C7YZS0-F1
#
_cell.length_a   1.000
_cell.length_b   1.000
_cell.length_c   1.000
_cell.angle_alpha   90.00
_cell.angle_beta   90.00
_cell.angle_gamma   90.00
#
_symmetry.space_group_name_H-M   'P 1'
#
loop_
_entity.id
_entity.type
_entity.pdbx_description
1 polymer ?
#
loop_
_entity_poly.entity_id
_entity_poly.type
_entity_poly.pdbx_seq_one_letter_code
_entity_poly.pdbx_strand_id
1 'polypeptide(L)'
;MTSMLSICDPIHFVLIKTDISGETTLVSSYFLDWRTVLSSTNSKTCFAVELMGVGSECKVPAGVLTVNLELYPPPAVNLSADVISTQQSLERTRTAEKDRLFLVYAKQWWREFLEIRASHQSKLVKIFAQDENGVNRPVCSYVRVLRAGRLLESSRHAARFVSLLAHERAPMLGGGTGKQEQWCTLMAFLCRGKGDCEDHATLLCSLLLGFGLDAYVCMGTKAKGVPHTWVMTRGTDGTITFWESLTAHRYLHRPVDPDAPPLSPQPKPSSPYRTVGCVFNHQTFMANCQPSDSVELCVFDFQNPSRWKAMSEEALRSVCGPGSCTSLPPLPPLCAPSLDPSAASNQLEMEMRYLVYEHRKDLDLGTVWDDHLCYLLSSALSAYEMERCTGVSCGNEEFQDAVRRAVPDGQTFKGFPIHFLHRNARRAFATCLRSPFCEEIICCRGDSVRLAVRVWVFVYPENACAVWLMFACKYRSVL
;
A
#
# COMPACT_ATOMS: atom_id res chain seq x y z
N MET A 1 17.59 -7.73 33.51
CA MET A 1 18.40 -8.67 32.69
C MET A 1 17.62 -9.92 32.32
N THR A 2 17.01 -10.63 33.28
CA THR A 2 15.95 -11.62 33.02
C THR A 2 14.79 -11.04 32.21
N SER A 3 14.46 -9.76 32.45
CA SER A 3 13.52 -8.97 31.64
C SER A 3 13.97 -8.73 30.19
N MET A 4 15.28 -8.73 29.90
CA MET A 4 15.79 -8.57 28.53
C MET A 4 15.80 -9.89 27.79
N LEU A 5 16.10 -10.99 28.49
CA LEU A 5 16.04 -12.33 27.94
C LEU A 5 14.62 -12.69 27.45
N SER A 6 13.59 -12.14 28.10
CA SER A 6 12.18 -12.29 27.69
C SER A 6 11.75 -11.43 26.49
N ILE A 7 12.59 -10.49 26.03
CA ILE A 7 12.31 -9.72 24.80
C ILE A 7 12.72 -10.59 23.61
N CYS A 8 11.73 -11.22 22.98
CA CYS A 8 11.93 -12.15 21.88
C CYS A 8 11.73 -11.53 20.48
N ASP A 9 11.48 -10.22 20.40
CA ASP A 9 11.32 -9.51 19.12
C ASP A 9 12.65 -9.51 18.34
N PRO A 10 12.69 -10.07 17.12
CA PRO A 10 13.89 -10.06 16.31
C PRO A 10 14.15 -8.68 15.69
N ILE A 11 15.40 -8.40 15.37
CA ILE A 11 15.76 -7.29 14.47
C ILE A 11 15.48 -7.75 13.04
N HIS A 12 14.63 -7.03 12.31
CA HIS A 12 14.32 -7.34 10.93
C HIS A 12 15.26 -6.60 9.98
N PHE A 13 16.12 -7.35 9.29
CA PHE A 13 16.93 -6.83 8.19
C PHE A 13 16.20 -7.03 6.86
N VAL A 14 16.06 -5.95 6.10
CA VAL A 14 15.50 -5.96 4.75
C VAL A 14 16.57 -5.44 3.79
N LEU A 15 16.99 -6.28 2.85
CA LEU A 15 17.97 -5.91 1.83
C LEU A 15 17.23 -5.58 0.53
N ILE A 16 17.34 -4.33 0.10
CA ILE A 16 16.79 -3.83 -1.16
C ILE A 16 17.94 -3.56 -2.14
N LYS A 17 17.79 -4.01 -3.38
CA LYS A 17 18.63 -3.61 -4.50
C LYS A 17 17.92 -2.50 -5.26
N THR A 18 18.62 -1.40 -5.53
CA THR A 18 18.13 -0.31 -6.38
C THR A 18 18.95 -0.30 -7.66
N ASP A 19 18.30 -0.36 -8.81
CA ASP A 19 18.98 -0.27 -10.09
C ASP A 19 19.23 1.19 -10.53
N ILE A 20 19.92 1.36 -11.66
CA ILE A 20 20.24 2.69 -12.23
C ILE A 20 19.00 3.50 -12.63
N SER A 21 17.84 2.85 -12.80
CA SER A 21 16.57 3.50 -13.11
C SER A 21 15.81 3.95 -11.86
N GLY A 22 16.30 3.56 -10.67
CA GLY A 22 15.65 3.79 -9.39
C GLY A 22 14.62 2.72 -9.02
N GLU A 23 14.51 1.64 -9.79
CA GLU A 23 13.63 0.54 -9.46
C GLU A 23 14.24 -0.31 -8.35
N THR A 24 13.42 -0.59 -7.35
CA THR A 24 13.78 -1.35 -6.14
C THR A 24 13.35 -2.80 -6.27
N THR A 25 14.17 -3.73 -5.81
CA THR A 25 13.81 -5.14 -5.66
C THR A 25 14.21 -5.65 -4.29
N LEU A 26 13.34 -6.46 -3.69
CA LEU A 26 13.64 -7.14 -2.44
C LEU A 26 14.61 -8.30 -2.72
N VAL A 27 15.76 -8.29 -2.07
CA VAL A 27 16.80 -9.33 -2.20
C VAL A 27 16.73 -10.31 -1.04
N SER A 28 16.57 -9.81 0.18
CA SER A 28 16.54 -10.63 1.39
C SER A 28 15.67 -10.01 2.48
N SER A 29 15.03 -10.86 3.28
CA SER A 29 14.37 -10.51 4.54
C SER A 29 14.88 -11.45 5.63
N TYR A 30 15.57 -10.93 6.63
CA TYR A 30 16.19 -11.75 7.67
C TYR A 30 15.76 -11.31 9.07
N PHE A 31 15.38 -12.25 9.92
CA PHE A 31 15.02 -12.00 11.31
C PHE A 31 16.16 -12.42 12.23
N LEU A 32 16.90 -11.43 12.73
CA LEU A 32 18.03 -11.63 13.61
C LEU A 32 17.58 -11.67 15.08
N ASP A 33 17.89 -12.76 15.77
CA ASP A 33 17.83 -12.80 17.23
C ASP A 33 19.05 -12.09 17.82
N TRP A 34 18.83 -10.90 18.39
CA TRP A 34 19.87 -10.03 18.93
C TRP A 34 20.41 -10.50 20.29
N ARG A 35 19.75 -11.43 20.98
CA ARG A 35 20.05 -11.80 22.37
C ARG A 35 21.42 -12.45 22.55
N THR A 36 22.07 -12.89 21.47
CA THR A 36 23.47 -13.35 21.48
C THR A 36 24.42 -12.29 22.05
N VAL A 37 24.09 -11.00 21.92
CA VAL A 37 24.86 -9.90 22.52
C VAL A 37 24.88 -9.96 24.06
N LEU A 38 23.88 -10.57 24.69
CA LEU A 38 23.76 -10.66 26.16
C LEU A 38 24.84 -11.56 26.79
N SER A 39 25.46 -12.44 26.01
CA SER A 39 26.59 -13.28 26.45
C SER A 39 27.97 -12.70 26.14
N SER A 40 28.03 -11.56 25.45
CA SER A 40 29.29 -11.07 24.89
C SER A 40 30.09 -10.18 25.83
N THR A 41 31.42 -10.29 25.76
CA THR A 41 32.34 -9.43 26.50
C THR A 41 32.15 -7.96 26.07
N ASN A 42 32.04 -7.05 27.04
CA ASN A 42 31.72 -5.63 26.80
C ASN A 42 30.41 -5.38 26.04
N SER A 43 29.54 -6.38 25.93
CA SER A 43 28.26 -6.29 25.23
C SER A 43 28.40 -5.91 23.75
N LYS A 44 29.48 -6.37 23.14
CA LYS A 44 29.78 -6.18 21.72
C LYS A 44 29.98 -7.55 21.06
N THR A 45 29.32 -7.76 19.93
CA THR A 45 29.48 -8.96 19.10
C THR A 45 29.72 -8.58 17.65
N CYS A 46 30.59 -9.34 16.98
CA CYS A 46 30.76 -9.31 15.54
C CYS A 46 30.54 -10.71 14.99
N PHE A 47 29.62 -10.87 14.06
CA PHE A 47 29.36 -12.16 13.41
C PHE A 47 28.86 -11.97 11.98
N ALA A 48 29.00 -13.03 11.19
CA ALA A 48 28.49 -13.08 9.83
C ALA A 48 27.08 -13.67 9.81
N VAL A 49 26.18 -13.01 9.09
CA VAL A 49 24.81 -13.48 8.84
C VAL A 49 24.70 -13.85 7.37
N GLU A 50 24.36 -15.10 7.09
CA GLU A 50 24.00 -15.53 5.74
C GLU A 50 22.58 -15.07 5.42
N LEU A 51 22.46 -14.22 4.40
CA LEU A 51 21.20 -13.69 3.91
C LEU A 51 20.69 -14.60 2.80
N MET A 52 19.47 -15.09 2.94
CA MET A 52 18.79 -15.90 1.92
C MET A 52 18.02 -15.00 0.96
N GLY A 53 17.80 -15.48 -0.26
CA GLY A 53 16.90 -14.86 -1.24
C GLY A 53 15.46 -14.78 -0.73
N VAL A 54 14.55 -14.31 -1.58
CA VAL A 54 13.10 -14.24 -1.27
C VAL A 54 12.27 -14.99 -2.31
N GLY A 55 11.03 -15.32 -1.97
CA GLY A 55 10.10 -16.00 -2.87
C GLY A 55 10.62 -17.36 -3.33
N SER A 56 10.69 -17.59 -4.64
CA SER A 56 11.21 -18.84 -5.20
C SER A 56 12.69 -19.09 -4.87
N GLU A 57 13.43 -18.04 -4.52
CA GLU A 57 14.85 -18.10 -4.17
C GLU A 57 15.09 -18.09 -2.65
N CYS A 58 14.04 -18.27 -1.83
CA CYS A 58 14.15 -18.28 -0.35
C CYS A 58 15.10 -19.34 0.24
N LYS A 59 15.53 -20.30 -0.58
CA LYS A 59 16.51 -21.34 -0.21
C LYS A 59 17.89 -21.14 -0.85
N VAL A 60 18.10 -20.05 -1.59
CA VAL A 60 19.35 -19.73 -2.25
C VAL A 60 20.03 -18.60 -1.47
N PRO A 61 21.31 -18.72 -1.10
CA PRO A 61 22.04 -17.63 -0.46
C PRO A 61 22.14 -16.42 -1.40
N ALA A 62 21.73 -15.25 -0.91
CA ALA A 62 21.86 -13.98 -1.60
C ALA A 62 23.19 -13.28 -1.27
N GLY A 63 23.76 -13.56 -0.09
CA GLY A 63 25.05 -13.00 0.32
C GLY A 63 25.29 -13.15 1.82
N VAL A 64 26.40 -12.59 2.30
CA VAL A 64 26.77 -12.59 3.72
C VAL A 64 26.93 -11.15 4.20
N LEU A 65 26.30 -10.82 5.33
CA LEU A 65 26.42 -9.52 5.99
C LEU A 65 27.20 -9.69 7.30
N THR A 66 28.30 -8.97 7.45
CA THR A 66 29.00 -8.87 8.75
C THR A 66 28.30 -7.83 9.62
N VAL A 67 27.81 -8.25 10.78
CA VAL A 67 27.05 -7.40 11.70
C VAL A 67 27.85 -7.19 12.97
N ASN A 68 28.04 -5.92 13.34
CA ASN A 68 28.52 -5.50 14.65
C ASN A 68 27.32 -5.04 15.48
N LEU A 69 27.07 -5.69 16.61
CA LEU A 69 26.03 -5.29 17.56
C LEU A 69 26.66 -4.87 18.87
N GLU A 70 26.14 -3.78 19.43
CA GLU A 70 26.51 -3.27 20.74
C GLU A 70 25.25 -2.98 21.55
N LEU A 71 25.22 -3.44 22.80
CA LEU A 71 24.16 -3.07 23.74
C LEU A 71 24.62 -1.89 24.59
N TYR A 72 23.81 -0.81 24.61
CA TYR A 72 24.10 0.39 25.38
C TYR A 72 22.88 0.82 26.23
N PRO A 73 23.05 1.10 27.54
CA PRO A 73 24.28 0.89 28.32
C PRO A 73 24.60 -0.61 28.49
N PRO A 74 25.89 -0.99 28.69
CA PRO A 74 26.25 -2.38 28.92
C PRO A 74 25.60 -2.90 30.22
N PRO A 75 25.11 -4.14 30.25
CA PRO A 75 24.55 -4.75 31.43
C PRO A 75 25.67 -5.01 32.46
N ALA A 76 25.32 -4.94 33.74
CA ALA A 76 26.28 -5.12 34.84
C ALA A 76 26.85 -6.55 34.96
N VAL A 77 26.19 -7.53 34.32
CA VAL A 77 26.49 -8.96 34.35
C VAL A 77 26.21 -9.53 32.95
N ASN A 78 27.00 -10.48 32.49
CA ASN A 78 26.73 -11.20 31.24
C ASN A 78 25.94 -12.48 31.52
N LEU A 79 25.00 -12.83 30.65
CA LEU A 79 24.33 -14.14 30.70
C LEU A 79 25.23 -15.20 30.07
N SER A 80 25.14 -16.45 30.53
CA SER A 80 25.85 -17.54 29.84
C SER A 80 25.20 -17.83 28.50
N ALA A 81 26.00 -18.22 27.50
CA ALA A 81 25.51 -18.63 26.20
C ALA A 81 24.53 -19.82 26.29
N ASP A 82 24.73 -20.72 27.25
CA ASP A 82 23.85 -21.87 27.51
C ASP A 82 22.45 -21.45 27.98
N VAL A 83 22.36 -20.41 28.82
CA VAL A 83 21.06 -19.89 29.28
C VAL A 83 20.29 -19.28 28.10
N ILE A 84 20.98 -18.54 27.24
CA ILE A 84 20.37 -17.91 26.05
C ILE A 84 19.91 -18.99 25.06
N SER A 85 20.77 -19.97 24.74
CA SER A 85 20.45 -21.04 23.79
C SER A 85 19.31 -21.93 24.30
N THR A 86 19.28 -22.22 25.60
CA THR A 86 18.19 -22.95 26.26
C THR A 86 16.88 -22.18 26.15
N GLN A 87 16.88 -20.88 26.45
CA GLN A 87 15.70 -20.04 26.31
C GLN A 87 15.19 -20.01 24.87
N GLN A 88 16.07 -19.78 23.89
CA GLN A 88 15.73 -19.77 22.47
C GLN A 88 15.17 -21.11 22.00
N SER A 89 15.71 -22.23 22.48
CA SER A 89 15.21 -23.57 22.20
C SER A 89 13.79 -23.75 22.75
N LEU A 90 13.56 -23.43 24.02
CA LEU A 90 12.25 -23.52 24.66
C LEU A 90 11.20 -22.64 23.96
N GLU A 91 11.57 -21.42 23.56
CA GLU A 91 10.69 -20.52 22.81
C GLU A 91 10.35 -21.08 21.42
N ARG A 92 11.34 -21.59 20.68
CA ARG A 92 11.11 -22.22 19.37
C ARG A 92 10.19 -23.42 19.48
N THR A 93 10.40 -24.30 20.45
CA THR A 93 9.53 -25.47 20.68
C THR A 93 8.10 -25.04 21.04
N ARG A 94 7.95 -24.07 21.96
CA ARG A 94 6.64 -23.54 22.34
C ARG A 94 5.91 -22.92 21.14
N THR A 95 6.65 -22.25 20.27
CA THR A 95 6.12 -21.58 19.07
C THR A 95 5.66 -22.59 18.04
N ALA A 96 6.51 -23.57 17.71
CA ALA A 96 6.16 -24.65 16.80
C ALA A 96 4.92 -25.42 17.28
N GLU A 97 4.78 -25.63 18.58
CA GLU A 97 3.60 -26.30 19.16
C GLU A 97 2.33 -25.44 19.01
N LYS A 98 2.41 -24.13 19.28
CA LYS A 98 1.29 -23.21 19.06
C LYS A 98 0.85 -23.18 17.60
N ASP A 99 1.80 -23.12 16.66
CA ASP A 99 1.50 -23.15 15.22
C ASP A 99 0.85 -24.45 14.80
N ARG A 100 1.35 -25.59 15.32
CA ARG A 100 0.77 -26.91 15.07
C ARG A 100 -0.67 -26.98 15.58
N LEU A 101 -0.93 -26.52 16.80
CA LEU A 101 -2.27 -26.48 17.40
C LEU A 101 -3.20 -25.56 16.61
N PHE A 102 -2.73 -24.38 16.21
CA PHE A 102 -3.52 -23.46 15.40
C PHE A 102 -3.82 -24.05 14.01
N LEU A 103 -2.88 -24.75 13.38
CA LEU A 103 -3.11 -25.41 12.10
C LEU A 103 -4.18 -26.51 12.20
N VAL A 104 -4.15 -27.31 13.28
CA VAL A 104 -5.19 -28.32 13.55
C VAL A 104 -6.55 -27.64 13.75
N TYR A 105 -6.58 -26.58 14.56
CA TYR A 105 -7.78 -25.77 14.77
C TYR A 105 -8.33 -25.17 13.46
N ALA A 106 -7.47 -24.56 12.64
CA ALA A 106 -7.86 -23.95 11.38
C ALA A 106 -8.42 -24.98 10.39
N LYS A 107 -7.83 -26.19 10.34
CA LYS A 107 -8.35 -27.30 9.52
C LYS A 107 -9.72 -27.77 10.00
N GLN A 108 -9.91 -27.89 11.32
CA GLN A 108 -11.21 -28.20 11.93
C GLN A 108 -12.25 -27.14 11.55
N TRP A 109 -11.93 -25.88 11.82
CA TRP A 109 -12.79 -24.73 11.54
C TRP A 109 -13.18 -24.63 10.05
N TRP A 110 -12.23 -24.91 9.15
CA TRP A 110 -12.49 -24.91 7.71
C TRP A 110 -13.45 -26.03 7.29
N ARG A 111 -13.29 -27.24 7.82
CA ARG A 111 -14.23 -28.34 7.58
C ARG A 111 -15.65 -27.97 8.02
N GLU A 112 -15.79 -27.45 9.23
CA GLU A 112 -17.08 -26.98 9.74
C GLU A 112 -17.68 -25.87 8.87
N PHE A 113 -16.85 -24.95 8.34
CA PHE A 113 -17.33 -23.92 7.42
C PHE A 113 -17.87 -24.52 6.11
N LEU A 114 -17.20 -25.53 5.54
CA LEU A 114 -17.63 -26.21 4.34
C LEU A 114 -18.91 -27.04 4.55
N GLU A 115 -19.11 -27.58 5.75
CA GLU A 115 -20.32 -28.35 6.11
C GLU A 115 -21.59 -27.48 6.19
N ILE A 116 -21.47 -26.16 6.35
CA ILE A 116 -22.64 -25.27 6.41
C ILE A 116 -23.43 -25.33 5.09
N ARG A 117 -22.75 -25.19 3.94
CA ARG A 117 -23.36 -25.19 2.59
C ARG A 117 -22.36 -25.61 1.52
N ALA A 118 -22.82 -26.37 0.53
CA ALA A 118 -21.99 -26.81 -0.60
C ALA A 118 -21.33 -25.64 -1.39
N SER A 119 -22.03 -24.50 -1.53
CA SER A 119 -21.50 -23.31 -2.22
C SER A 119 -20.28 -22.69 -1.52
N HIS A 120 -19.97 -23.08 -0.28
CA HIS A 120 -18.81 -22.54 0.43
C HIS A 120 -17.47 -22.99 -0.18
N GLN A 121 -17.45 -24.08 -0.95
CA GLN A 121 -16.24 -24.57 -1.62
C GLN A 121 -15.68 -23.57 -2.66
N SER A 122 -16.54 -22.72 -3.23
CA SER A 122 -16.14 -21.69 -4.21
C SER A 122 -15.91 -20.30 -3.59
N LYS A 123 -16.18 -20.11 -2.29
CA LYS A 123 -15.98 -18.82 -1.63
C LYS A 123 -14.50 -18.55 -1.40
N LEU A 124 -14.07 -17.32 -1.65
CA LEU A 124 -12.68 -16.90 -1.42
C LEU A 124 -12.43 -16.64 0.07
N VAL A 125 -11.97 -17.66 0.78
CA VAL A 125 -11.58 -17.60 2.20
C VAL A 125 -10.12 -18.01 2.34
N LYS A 126 -9.27 -17.09 2.80
CA LYS A 126 -7.83 -17.35 2.97
C LYS A 126 -7.44 -17.21 4.44
N ILE A 127 -7.08 -18.33 5.05
CA ILE A 127 -6.64 -18.36 6.45
C ILE A 127 -5.14 -18.09 6.56
N PHE A 128 -4.35 -18.61 5.61
CA PHE A 128 -2.89 -18.52 5.59
C PHE A 128 -2.39 -17.88 4.30
N ALA A 129 -1.32 -17.10 4.42
CA ALA A 129 -0.53 -16.58 3.30
C ALA A 129 0.95 -16.91 3.52
N GLN A 130 1.72 -17.00 2.45
CA GLN A 130 3.16 -17.24 2.53
C GLN A 130 3.89 -15.91 2.52
N ASP A 131 4.81 -15.70 3.46
CA ASP A 131 5.66 -14.50 3.50
C ASP A 131 6.80 -14.55 2.47
N GLU A 132 7.56 -13.47 2.36
CA GLU A 132 8.72 -13.38 1.46
C GLU A 132 9.83 -14.41 1.71
N ASN A 133 9.83 -15.06 2.88
CA ASN A 133 10.81 -16.10 3.27
C ASN A 133 10.25 -17.51 3.09
N GLY A 134 9.06 -17.65 2.49
CA GLY A 134 8.42 -18.94 2.29
C GLY A 134 7.70 -19.49 3.52
N VAL A 135 7.52 -18.70 4.58
CA VAL A 135 6.86 -19.13 5.82
C VAL A 135 5.35 -18.90 5.72
N ASN A 136 4.55 -19.94 5.97
CA ASN A 136 3.09 -19.80 6.04
C ASN A 136 2.67 -19.13 7.35
N ARG A 137 1.96 -18.01 7.24
CA ARG A 137 1.47 -17.21 8.38
C ARG A 137 -0.04 -17.02 8.30
N PRO A 138 -0.75 -16.95 9.43
CA PRO A 138 -2.14 -16.50 9.44
C PRO A 138 -2.25 -15.11 8.82
N VAL A 139 -3.28 -14.86 8.00
CA VAL A 139 -3.46 -13.54 7.34
C VAL A 139 -3.61 -12.39 8.35
N CYS A 140 -4.11 -12.68 9.55
CA CYS A 140 -4.24 -11.71 10.64
C CYS A 140 -2.88 -11.16 11.11
N SER A 141 -1.77 -11.91 10.93
CA SER A 141 -0.43 -11.48 11.32
C SER A 141 0.11 -10.31 10.48
N TYR A 142 -0.46 -10.07 9.30
CA TYR A 142 -0.08 -8.97 8.40
C TYR A 142 -0.78 -7.65 8.73
N VAL A 143 -1.78 -7.67 9.62
CA VAL A 143 -2.50 -6.47 10.04
C VAL A 143 -2.12 -6.14 11.48
N ARG A 144 -1.94 -4.86 11.78
CA ARG A 144 -1.65 -4.36 13.13
C ARG A 144 -2.15 -2.94 13.31
N VAL A 145 -2.30 -2.47 14.54
CA VAL A 145 -2.57 -1.05 14.78
C VAL A 145 -1.30 -0.25 14.44
N LEU A 146 -1.34 0.56 13.38
CA LEU A 146 -0.23 1.38 12.94
C LEU A 146 -0.55 2.87 13.03
N ARG A 147 0.14 3.59 13.93
CA ARG A 147 0.01 5.04 14.09
C ARG A 147 1.09 5.76 13.29
N ALA A 148 0.68 6.64 12.39
CA ALA A 148 1.59 7.41 11.53
C ALA A 148 2.15 8.69 12.17
N GLY A 149 1.95 8.89 13.48
CA GLY A 149 2.38 10.10 14.17
C GLY A 149 1.77 11.37 13.55
N ARG A 150 2.60 12.37 13.26
CA ARG A 150 2.20 13.62 12.58
C ARG A 150 2.45 13.59 11.07
N LEU A 151 2.76 12.43 10.49
CA LEU A 151 3.10 12.32 9.07
C LEU A 151 1.89 12.16 8.16
N LEU A 152 0.74 11.74 8.70
CA LEU A 152 -0.52 11.62 7.98
C LEU A 152 -1.62 12.30 8.80
N GLU A 153 -2.28 13.30 8.21
CA GLU A 153 -3.21 14.17 8.94
C GLU A 153 -4.58 13.53 9.18
N SER A 154 -4.99 12.57 8.33
CA SER A 154 -6.30 11.93 8.44
C SER A 154 -6.30 10.52 7.84
N SER A 155 -7.36 9.77 8.13
CA SER A 155 -7.59 8.44 7.54
C SER A 155 -7.66 8.48 6.00
N ARG A 156 -8.11 9.60 5.41
CA ARG A 156 -8.10 9.76 3.95
C ARG A 156 -6.71 10.06 3.41
N HIS A 157 -5.89 10.85 4.12
CA HIS A 157 -4.48 11.01 3.76
C HIS A 157 -3.72 9.68 3.85
N ALA A 158 -4.07 8.80 4.79
CA ALA A 158 -3.53 7.45 4.82
C ALA A 158 -3.92 6.61 3.60
N ALA A 159 -5.19 6.66 3.18
CA ALA A 159 -5.61 6.02 1.93
C ALA A 159 -4.86 6.58 0.72
N ARG A 160 -4.66 7.91 0.66
CA ARG A 160 -3.89 8.57 -0.38
C ARG A 160 -2.43 8.09 -0.38
N PHE A 161 -1.75 8.12 0.76
CA PHE A 161 -0.38 7.62 0.92
C PHE A 161 -0.21 6.19 0.41
N VAL A 162 -1.08 5.27 0.84
CA VAL A 162 -1.00 3.86 0.41
C VAL A 162 -1.19 3.74 -1.10
N SER A 163 -2.11 4.52 -1.70
CA SER A 163 -2.32 4.52 -3.15
C SER A 163 -1.14 5.06 -3.98
N LEU A 164 -0.16 5.69 -3.33
CA LEU A 164 1.04 6.21 -3.99
C LEU A 164 2.19 5.21 -4.04
N LEU A 165 2.09 4.10 -3.29
CA LEU A 165 3.00 2.97 -3.44
C LEU A 165 2.70 2.25 -4.76
N ALA A 166 3.74 1.77 -5.44
CA ALA A 166 3.56 1.20 -6.77
C ALA A 166 2.86 -0.17 -6.69
N HIS A 167 1.88 -0.39 -7.55
CA HIS A 167 1.27 -1.71 -7.70
C HIS A 167 2.14 -2.59 -8.61
N GLU A 168 2.62 -3.71 -8.08
CA GLU A 168 3.33 -4.73 -8.83
C GLU A 168 2.77 -6.10 -8.46
N ARG A 169 2.20 -6.80 -9.43
CA ARG A 169 1.86 -8.20 -9.27
C ARG A 169 3.11 -9.04 -9.43
N ALA A 170 3.34 -9.99 -8.52
CA ALA A 170 4.47 -10.88 -8.60
C ALA A 170 4.57 -11.54 -10.00
N PRO A 171 5.75 -11.52 -10.66
CA PRO A 171 5.90 -12.02 -12.02
C PRO A 171 5.60 -13.51 -12.10
N MET A 172 4.94 -13.92 -13.19
CA MET A 172 4.71 -15.33 -13.51
C MET A 172 6.01 -15.97 -13.99
N LEU A 173 6.73 -16.66 -13.11
CA LEU A 173 7.91 -17.44 -13.49
C LEU A 173 7.67 -18.92 -13.16
N GLY A 174 7.49 -19.71 -14.23
CA GLY A 174 7.42 -21.18 -14.18
C GLY A 174 6.06 -21.75 -14.56
N GLY A 175 6.03 -22.62 -15.57
CA GLY A 175 4.86 -23.41 -15.99
C GLY A 175 4.43 -24.51 -15.00
N GLY A 176 4.69 -24.32 -13.71
CA GLY A 176 4.16 -25.14 -12.63
C GLY A 176 2.79 -24.63 -12.22
N THR A 177 1.85 -25.54 -11.99
CA THR A 177 0.41 -25.29 -11.73
C THR A 177 0.09 -24.58 -10.39
N GLY A 178 1.05 -23.91 -9.76
CA GLY A 178 0.86 -23.20 -8.50
C GLY A 178 1.27 -21.74 -8.62
N LYS A 179 0.29 -20.82 -8.67
CA LYS A 179 0.50 -19.41 -8.30
C LYS A 179 1.08 -19.41 -6.88
N GLN A 180 2.36 -19.14 -6.67
CA GLN A 180 2.84 -18.83 -5.33
C GLN A 180 2.55 -17.36 -5.06
N GLU A 181 1.37 -17.14 -4.51
CA GLU A 181 0.95 -15.85 -3.97
C GLU A 181 1.77 -15.56 -2.70
N GLN A 182 2.65 -14.57 -2.80
CA GLN A 182 3.54 -14.13 -1.73
C GLN A 182 3.02 -12.81 -1.16
N TRP A 183 2.85 -12.75 0.16
CA TRP A 183 2.50 -11.53 0.88
C TRP A 183 3.75 -10.97 1.53
N CYS A 184 4.01 -9.67 1.35
CA CYS A 184 5.16 -9.04 1.98
C CYS A 184 4.83 -8.69 3.43
N THR A 185 5.79 -8.85 4.33
CA THR A 185 5.73 -8.14 5.62
C THR A 185 5.65 -6.63 5.39
N LEU A 186 5.00 -5.90 6.30
CA LEU A 186 4.84 -4.45 6.14
C LEU A 186 6.19 -3.73 5.98
N MET A 187 7.24 -4.17 6.67
CA MET A 187 8.58 -3.57 6.55
C MET A 187 9.17 -3.84 5.16
N ALA A 188 9.11 -5.08 4.67
CA ALA A 188 9.58 -5.43 3.34
C ALA A 188 8.81 -4.67 2.25
N PHE A 189 7.49 -4.55 2.39
CA PHE A 189 6.64 -3.80 1.46
C PHE A 189 7.01 -2.31 1.42
N LEU A 190 7.15 -1.66 2.58
CA LEU A 190 7.51 -0.25 2.66
C LEU A 190 8.92 0.03 2.13
N CYS A 191 9.91 -0.79 2.50
CA CYS A 191 11.28 -0.66 1.98
C CYS A 191 11.34 -0.90 0.47
N ARG A 192 10.53 -1.82 -0.06
CA ARG A 192 10.44 -2.06 -1.50
C ARG A 192 9.68 -0.94 -2.21
N GLY A 193 8.73 -0.28 -1.56
CA GLY A 193 7.92 0.81 -2.15
C GLY A 193 6.90 0.35 -3.18
N LYS A 194 6.71 -0.96 -3.35
CA LYS A 194 5.78 -1.58 -4.29
C LYS A 194 5.39 -3.00 -3.90
N GLY A 195 4.19 -3.42 -4.30
CA GLY A 195 3.59 -4.71 -3.91
C GLY A 195 2.21 -4.95 -4.54
N ASP A 196 1.57 -6.05 -4.16
CA ASP A 196 0.26 -6.44 -4.69
C ASP A 196 -0.89 -5.80 -3.89
N CYS A 197 -2.14 -6.05 -4.28
CA CYS A 197 -3.30 -5.44 -3.64
C CYS A 197 -3.49 -5.86 -2.18
N GLU A 198 -3.03 -7.05 -1.80
CA GLU A 198 -3.00 -7.60 -0.45
C GLU A 198 -2.06 -6.78 0.46
N ASP A 199 -0.85 -6.47 -0.03
CA ASP A 199 0.13 -5.66 0.70
C ASP A 199 -0.42 -4.25 0.97
N HIS A 200 -1.04 -3.64 -0.06
CA HIS A 200 -1.67 -2.33 0.07
C HIS A 200 -2.87 -2.37 1.04
N ALA A 201 -3.73 -3.39 0.97
CA ALA A 201 -4.90 -3.49 1.83
C ALA A 201 -4.52 -3.75 3.29
N THR A 202 -3.50 -4.57 3.56
CA THR A 202 -3.02 -4.83 4.93
C THR A 202 -2.38 -3.59 5.55
N LEU A 203 -1.59 -2.81 4.79
CA LEU A 203 -1.05 -1.52 5.23
C LEU A 203 -2.16 -0.50 5.51
N LEU A 204 -3.12 -0.35 4.58
CA LEU A 204 -4.22 0.60 4.74
C LEU A 204 -5.08 0.23 5.96
N CYS A 205 -5.48 -1.04 6.09
CA CYS A 205 -6.23 -1.51 7.26
C CYS A 205 -5.48 -1.20 8.56
N SER A 206 -4.17 -1.44 8.58
CA SER A 206 -3.33 -1.15 9.74
C SER A 206 -3.31 0.33 10.13
N LEU A 207 -3.24 1.23 9.14
CA LEU A 207 -3.31 2.68 9.35
C LEU A 207 -4.69 3.13 9.83
N LEU A 208 -5.77 2.63 9.22
CA LEU A 208 -7.15 2.97 9.63
C LEU A 208 -7.44 2.54 11.07
N LEU A 209 -6.97 1.35 11.48
CA LEU A 209 -6.99 0.92 12.87
C LEU A 209 -6.20 1.88 13.78
N GLY A 210 -5.06 2.40 13.31
CA GLY A 210 -4.27 3.42 14.01
C GLY A 210 -5.00 4.75 14.24
N PHE A 211 -5.90 5.12 13.33
CA PHE A 211 -6.83 6.25 13.48
C PHE A 211 -8.07 5.91 14.34
N GLY A 212 -8.15 4.69 14.89
CA GLY A 212 -9.25 4.26 15.75
C GLY A 212 -10.51 3.84 14.99
N LEU A 213 -10.42 3.57 13.69
CA LEU A 213 -11.56 3.07 12.91
C LEU A 213 -11.70 1.55 13.07
N ASP A 214 -12.95 1.07 13.07
CA ASP A 214 -13.26 -0.36 13.05
C ASP A 214 -13.05 -0.94 11.63
N ALA A 215 -11.79 -1.24 11.32
CA ALA A 215 -11.32 -1.58 9.98
C ALA A 215 -10.99 -3.07 9.80
N TYR A 216 -11.27 -3.57 8.60
CA TYR A 216 -11.09 -4.96 8.20
C TYR A 216 -10.56 -5.04 6.77
N VAL A 217 -9.65 -5.97 6.50
CA VAL A 217 -9.33 -6.41 5.15
C VAL A 217 -10.46 -7.33 4.67
N CYS A 218 -10.95 -7.10 3.47
CA CYS A 218 -11.97 -7.90 2.80
C CYS A 218 -11.36 -8.65 1.62
N MET A 219 -11.77 -9.90 1.47
CA MET A 219 -11.29 -10.80 0.41
C MET A 219 -12.47 -11.33 -0.39
N GLY A 220 -12.37 -11.23 -1.71
CA GLY A 220 -13.47 -11.57 -2.59
C GLY A 220 -13.15 -11.27 -4.05
N THR A 221 -14.14 -10.84 -4.81
CA THR A 221 -13.97 -10.60 -6.25
C THR A 221 -14.44 -9.22 -6.70
N LYS A 222 -13.85 -8.74 -7.80
CA LYS A 222 -14.38 -7.65 -8.63
C LYS A 222 -15.20 -8.20 -9.80
N ALA A 223 -15.60 -7.32 -10.71
CA ALA A 223 -16.23 -7.71 -11.98
C ALA A 223 -15.47 -8.86 -12.69
N LYS A 224 -16.23 -9.74 -13.36
CA LYS A 224 -15.71 -10.94 -14.04
C LYS A 224 -15.05 -11.99 -13.11
N GLY A 225 -15.35 -11.95 -11.81
CA GLY A 225 -14.87 -12.95 -10.85
C GLY A 225 -13.38 -12.86 -10.54
N VAL A 226 -12.73 -11.72 -10.85
CA VAL A 226 -11.30 -11.51 -10.58
C VAL A 226 -11.09 -11.37 -9.07
N PRO A 227 -10.27 -12.22 -8.42
CA PRO A 227 -9.93 -12.06 -7.01
C PRO A 227 -9.36 -10.68 -6.73
N HIS A 228 -9.78 -10.08 -5.62
CA HIS A 228 -9.30 -8.78 -5.19
C HIS A 228 -9.43 -8.62 -3.68
N THR A 229 -8.51 -7.81 -3.13
CA THR A 229 -8.44 -7.49 -1.72
C THR A 229 -8.64 -5.99 -1.53
N TRP A 230 -9.52 -5.59 -0.62
CA TRP A 230 -9.80 -4.19 -0.30
C TRP A 230 -9.99 -4.02 1.22
N VAL A 231 -10.21 -2.79 1.67
CA VAL A 231 -10.44 -2.51 3.10
C VAL A 231 -11.85 -2.02 3.32
N MET A 232 -12.46 -2.41 4.43
CA MET A 232 -13.77 -1.95 4.87
C MET A 232 -13.66 -1.33 6.26
N THR A 233 -14.43 -0.28 6.51
CA THR A 233 -14.67 0.24 7.86
C THR A 233 -16.14 0.20 8.21
N ARG A 234 -16.45 -0.08 9.47
CA ARG A 234 -17.79 -0.01 10.03
C ARG A 234 -17.92 1.22 10.94
N GLY A 235 -18.86 2.09 10.63
CA GLY A 235 -19.25 3.21 11.48
C GLY A 235 -20.00 2.74 12.72
N THR A 236 -20.02 3.56 13.76
CA THR A 236 -20.78 3.30 14.99
C THR A 236 -22.30 3.26 14.76
N ASP A 237 -22.76 3.91 13.69
CA ASP A 237 -24.12 3.89 13.16
C ASP A 237 -24.42 2.66 12.28
N GLY A 238 -23.46 1.74 12.14
CA GLY A 238 -23.57 0.58 11.25
C GLY A 238 -23.22 0.88 9.79
N THR A 239 -22.87 2.12 9.45
CA THR A 239 -22.52 2.49 8.07
C THR A 239 -21.28 1.74 7.60
N ILE A 240 -21.37 1.10 6.45
CA ILE A 240 -20.25 0.38 5.83
C ILE A 240 -19.61 1.24 4.74
N THR A 241 -18.30 1.43 4.83
CA THR A 241 -17.49 2.11 3.79
C THR A 241 -16.42 1.17 3.28
N PHE A 242 -16.35 0.98 1.97
CA PHE A 242 -15.24 0.29 1.31
C PHE A 242 -14.18 1.30 0.86
N TRP A 243 -12.92 0.88 0.95
CA TRP A 243 -11.73 1.66 0.63
C TRP A 243 -10.88 0.87 -0.37
N GLU A 244 -10.68 1.44 -1.56
CA GLU A 244 -9.80 0.87 -2.58
C GLU A 244 -8.36 1.30 -2.32
N SER A 245 -7.54 0.36 -1.86
CA SER A 245 -6.17 0.62 -1.41
C SER A 245 -5.25 1.12 -2.53
N LEU A 246 -5.51 0.74 -3.78
CA LEU A 246 -4.71 1.13 -4.95
C LEU A 246 -5.06 2.53 -5.50
N THR A 247 -6.19 3.12 -5.11
CA THR A 247 -6.66 4.37 -5.73
C THR A 247 -7.13 5.41 -4.72
N ALA A 248 -7.15 5.07 -3.43
CA ALA A 248 -7.73 5.85 -2.34
C ALA A 248 -9.24 6.14 -2.45
N HIS A 249 -9.93 5.57 -3.46
CA HIS A 249 -11.37 5.77 -3.61
C HIS A 249 -12.15 5.12 -2.48
N ARG A 250 -13.23 5.77 -2.11
CA ARG A 250 -14.17 5.30 -1.09
C ARG A 250 -15.53 5.07 -1.69
N TYR A 251 -16.15 3.97 -1.28
CA TYR A 251 -17.50 3.62 -1.70
C TYR A 251 -18.36 3.41 -0.47
N LEU A 252 -19.40 4.23 -0.33
CA LEU A 252 -20.42 4.01 0.68
C LEU A 252 -21.25 2.78 0.25
N HIS A 253 -21.24 1.74 1.06
CA HIS A 253 -22.04 0.55 0.80
C HIS A 253 -23.49 0.84 1.19
N ARG A 254 -24.40 0.62 0.24
CA ARG A 254 -25.83 0.68 0.45
C ARG A 254 -26.37 -0.72 0.19
N PRO A 255 -26.82 -1.45 1.22
CA PRO A 255 -27.35 -2.79 1.03
C PRO A 255 -28.59 -2.72 0.16
N VAL A 256 -28.72 -3.67 -0.76
CA VAL A 256 -29.94 -3.88 -1.53
C VAL A 256 -30.93 -4.63 -0.65
N ASP A 257 -32.14 -4.11 -0.51
CA ASP A 257 -33.24 -4.82 0.13
C ASP A 257 -33.90 -5.73 -0.91
N PRO A 258 -33.72 -7.07 -0.81
CA PRO A 258 -34.31 -8.00 -1.76
C PRO A 258 -35.84 -8.08 -1.66
N ASP A 259 -36.42 -7.66 -0.53
CA ASP A 259 -37.86 -7.68 -0.27
C ASP A 259 -38.54 -6.35 -0.65
N ALA A 260 -37.77 -5.36 -1.12
CA ALA A 260 -38.30 -4.09 -1.57
C ALA A 260 -39.21 -4.25 -2.82
N PRO A 261 -40.30 -3.47 -2.94
CA PRO A 261 -41.20 -3.55 -4.08
C PRO A 261 -40.46 -3.36 -5.42
N PRO A 262 -40.80 -4.11 -6.49
CA PRO A 262 -40.07 -4.07 -7.77
C PRO A 262 -40.14 -2.71 -8.49
N LEU A 263 -41.05 -1.83 -8.06
CA LEU A 263 -41.15 -0.44 -8.54
C LEU A 263 -40.14 0.51 -7.88
N SER A 264 -39.48 0.09 -6.80
CA SER A 264 -38.44 0.90 -6.17
C SER A 264 -37.17 0.90 -7.05
N PRO A 265 -36.60 2.07 -7.40
CA PRO A 265 -35.35 2.13 -8.14
C PRO A 265 -34.25 1.50 -7.31
N GLN A 266 -33.78 0.32 -7.74
CA GLN A 266 -32.66 -0.34 -7.07
C GLN A 266 -31.39 0.51 -7.26
N PRO A 267 -30.63 0.79 -6.19
CA PRO A 267 -29.42 1.58 -6.29
C PRO A 267 -28.42 0.85 -7.19
N LYS A 268 -27.86 1.56 -8.18
CA LYS A 268 -26.74 1.02 -8.97
C LYS A 268 -25.60 0.65 -8.02
N PRO A 269 -24.85 -0.43 -8.31
CA PRO A 269 -23.73 -0.83 -7.47
C PRO A 269 -22.77 0.34 -7.29
N SER A 270 -22.59 0.78 -6.05
CA SER A 270 -21.75 1.94 -5.73
C SER A 270 -20.26 1.61 -5.81
N SER A 271 -19.89 0.33 -5.81
CA SER A 271 -18.50 -0.14 -5.74
C SER A 271 -18.20 -1.21 -6.79
N PRO A 272 -16.92 -1.46 -7.12
CA PRO A 272 -16.52 -2.47 -8.10
C PRO A 272 -16.55 -3.91 -7.56
N TYR A 273 -16.80 -4.10 -6.26
CA TYR A 273 -16.73 -5.39 -5.58
C TYR A 273 -18.02 -6.20 -5.78
N ARG A 274 -17.88 -7.50 -6.03
CA ARG A 274 -18.98 -8.40 -6.39
C ARG A 274 -19.23 -9.46 -5.35
N THR A 275 -18.20 -10.14 -4.87
CA THR A 275 -18.35 -11.13 -3.79
C THR A 275 -17.42 -10.83 -2.63
N VAL A 276 -17.78 -11.27 -1.42
CA VAL A 276 -16.96 -11.23 -0.21
C VAL A 276 -17.02 -12.59 0.50
N GLY A 277 -15.87 -13.25 0.59
CA GLY A 277 -15.74 -14.57 1.21
C GLY A 277 -15.31 -14.50 2.67
N CYS A 278 -14.34 -13.65 3.00
CA CYS A 278 -13.93 -13.42 4.38
C CYS A 278 -13.48 -11.99 4.65
N VAL A 279 -13.48 -11.65 5.94
CA VAL A 279 -12.96 -10.38 6.47
C VAL A 279 -12.05 -10.67 7.66
N PHE A 280 -11.01 -9.88 7.83
CA PHE A 280 -10.10 -10.05 8.96
C PHE A 280 -9.40 -8.76 9.34
N ASN A 281 -8.91 -8.70 10.57
CA ASN A 281 -7.99 -7.69 11.04
C ASN A 281 -6.96 -8.32 11.98
N HIS A 282 -6.27 -7.51 12.79
CA HIS A 282 -5.25 -7.98 13.72
C HIS A 282 -5.77 -8.84 14.90
N GLN A 283 -7.09 -8.89 15.13
CA GLN A 283 -7.72 -9.60 16.26
C GLN A 283 -8.71 -10.67 15.83
N THR A 284 -9.36 -10.49 14.68
CA THR A 284 -10.53 -11.25 14.28
C THR A 284 -10.39 -11.77 12.86
N PHE A 285 -10.92 -12.97 12.64
CA PHE A 285 -11.08 -13.58 11.32
C PHE A 285 -12.49 -14.13 11.20
N MET A 286 -13.20 -13.75 10.14
CA MET A 286 -14.60 -14.14 9.93
C MET A 286 -14.84 -14.51 8.46
N ALA A 287 -15.51 -15.62 8.22
CA ALA A 287 -15.98 -16.00 6.89
C ALA A 287 -17.48 -15.80 6.74
N ASN A 288 -17.88 -15.35 5.55
CA ASN A 288 -19.26 -15.10 5.19
C ASN A 288 -20.01 -16.43 5.02
N CYS A 289 -20.90 -16.76 5.96
CA CYS A 289 -21.75 -17.96 5.90
C CYS A 289 -23.19 -17.68 5.41
N GLN A 290 -23.46 -16.47 4.91
CA GLN A 290 -24.74 -16.12 4.29
C GLN A 290 -25.00 -16.92 3.00
N PRO A 291 -26.27 -17.03 2.54
CA PRO A 291 -26.63 -17.85 1.37
C PRO A 291 -25.93 -17.39 0.09
N SER A 292 -25.81 -16.06 -0.06
CA SER A 292 -25.04 -15.41 -1.12
C SER A 292 -23.76 -14.82 -0.54
N ASP A 293 -22.69 -14.84 -1.31
CA ASP A 293 -21.48 -14.06 -1.07
C ASP A 293 -21.49 -12.71 -1.79
N SER A 294 -22.58 -12.35 -2.47
CA SER A 294 -22.72 -11.06 -3.15
C SER A 294 -22.56 -9.90 -2.18
N VAL A 295 -21.66 -8.97 -2.49
CA VAL A 295 -21.40 -7.77 -1.68
C VAL A 295 -22.67 -6.91 -1.56
N GLU A 296 -23.48 -6.83 -2.62
CA GLU A 296 -24.69 -5.99 -2.66
C GLU A 296 -25.79 -6.47 -1.70
N LEU A 297 -25.83 -7.79 -1.44
CA LEU A 297 -26.79 -8.44 -0.54
C LEU A 297 -26.20 -8.75 0.84
N CYS A 298 -24.90 -8.51 1.03
CA CYS A 298 -24.19 -8.94 2.21
C CYS A 298 -24.59 -8.10 3.42
N VAL A 299 -25.04 -8.75 4.49
CA VAL A 299 -25.28 -8.08 5.77
C VAL A 299 -24.04 -8.17 6.65
N PHE A 300 -23.36 -7.04 6.87
CA PHE A 300 -22.12 -6.92 7.66
C PHE A 300 -22.36 -6.85 9.17
N ASP A 301 -23.26 -7.71 9.66
CA ASP A 301 -23.55 -7.89 11.09
C ASP A 301 -22.66 -8.98 11.67
N PHE A 302 -21.48 -8.59 12.13
CA PHE A 302 -20.48 -9.51 12.68
C PHE A 302 -20.84 -10.10 14.04
N GLN A 303 -21.88 -9.60 14.71
CA GLN A 303 -22.35 -10.20 15.97
C GLN A 303 -23.23 -11.43 15.73
N ASN A 304 -23.73 -11.63 14.51
CA ASN A 304 -24.61 -12.72 14.18
C ASN A 304 -23.84 -13.94 13.62
N PRO A 305 -23.71 -15.03 14.39
CA PRO A 305 -22.94 -16.21 13.98
C PRO A 305 -23.59 -16.98 12.81
N SER A 306 -24.87 -16.75 12.52
CA SER A 306 -25.54 -17.32 11.34
C SER A 306 -25.16 -16.63 10.02
N ARG A 307 -24.54 -15.43 10.11
CA ARG A 307 -24.08 -14.63 8.95
C ARG A 307 -22.58 -14.66 8.79
N TRP A 308 -21.85 -14.65 9.90
CA TRP A 308 -20.39 -14.67 9.92
C TRP A 308 -19.87 -15.74 10.88
N LYS A 309 -19.18 -16.75 10.35
CA LYS A 309 -18.47 -17.73 11.18
C LYS A 309 -17.14 -17.11 11.58
N ALA A 310 -16.96 -16.83 12.87
CA ALA A 310 -15.71 -16.31 13.41
C ALA A 310 -14.75 -17.45 13.82
N MET A 311 -13.45 -17.18 13.78
CA MET A 311 -12.47 -17.96 14.53
C MET A 311 -12.42 -17.50 16.00
N SER A 312 -11.92 -18.37 16.88
CA SER A 312 -11.64 -18.03 18.27
C SER A 312 -10.56 -16.96 18.34
N GLU A 313 -10.85 -15.85 19.01
CA GLU A 313 -9.86 -14.79 19.26
C GLU A 313 -8.68 -15.30 20.08
N GLU A 314 -8.89 -16.24 20.99
CA GLU A 314 -7.81 -16.84 21.78
C GLU A 314 -6.87 -17.67 20.90
N ALA A 315 -7.44 -18.45 19.97
CA ALA A 315 -6.67 -19.21 19.00
C ALA A 315 -5.86 -18.26 18.10
N LEU A 316 -6.47 -17.19 17.59
CA LEU A 316 -5.77 -16.18 16.79
C LEU A 316 -4.68 -15.46 17.59
N ARG A 317 -4.98 -15.02 18.82
CA ARG A 317 -4.03 -14.32 19.70
C ARG A 317 -2.84 -15.20 20.07
N SER A 318 -3.02 -16.52 20.12
CA SER A 318 -1.94 -17.47 20.41
C SER A 318 -0.81 -17.45 19.38
N VAL A 319 -1.11 -17.06 18.12
CA VAL A 319 -0.18 -17.03 16.98
C VAL A 319 0.04 -15.61 16.40
N CYS A 320 -0.91 -14.68 16.57
CA CYS A 320 -0.83 -13.32 16.03
C CYS A 320 -0.57 -12.24 17.11
N GLY A 321 -0.69 -12.59 18.40
CA GLY A 321 -0.59 -11.62 19.50
C GLY A 321 0.83 -11.10 19.74
N PRO A 322 0.99 -9.90 20.34
CA PRO A 322 2.28 -9.37 20.77
C PRO A 322 2.98 -10.36 21.71
N GLY A 323 4.27 -10.62 21.49
CA GLY A 323 5.04 -11.61 22.27
C GLY A 323 4.81 -13.08 21.86
N SER A 324 4.02 -13.35 20.82
CA SER A 324 4.12 -14.62 20.11
C SER A 324 5.36 -14.59 19.21
N CYS A 325 6.30 -15.53 19.32
CA CYS A 325 7.49 -15.56 18.45
C CYS A 325 7.16 -15.80 16.96
N THR A 326 5.90 -16.14 16.63
CA THR A 326 5.38 -16.19 15.25
C THR A 326 4.85 -14.87 14.73
N SER A 327 4.69 -13.87 15.59
CA SER A 327 4.30 -12.53 15.18
C SER A 327 5.45 -11.90 14.40
N LEU A 328 5.12 -11.29 13.27
CA LEU A 328 6.05 -10.43 12.55
C LEU A 328 6.48 -9.31 13.51
N PRO A 329 7.77 -8.97 13.61
CA PRO A 329 8.25 -7.95 14.53
C PRO A 329 7.48 -6.65 14.31
N PRO A 330 7.29 -5.83 15.35
CA PRO A 330 6.60 -4.56 15.23
C PRO A 330 7.21 -3.71 14.12
N LEU A 331 6.35 -3.05 13.34
CA LEU A 331 6.80 -2.23 12.23
C LEU A 331 7.43 -0.99 12.88
N PRO A 332 8.64 -0.57 12.47
CA PRO A 332 9.16 0.70 12.93
C PRO A 332 8.18 1.83 12.57
N PRO A 333 8.21 2.95 13.30
CA PRO A 333 7.44 4.13 12.91
C PRO A 333 7.75 4.49 11.45
N LEU A 334 6.74 4.97 10.73
CA LEU A 334 6.94 5.44 9.36
C LEU A 334 8.02 6.53 9.34
N CYS A 335 8.88 6.49 8.32
CA CYS A 335 9.93 7.47 8.13
C CYS A 335 9.34 8.77 7.55
N ALA A 336 9.75 9.89 8.12
CA ALA A 336 9.47 11.19 7.53
C ALA A 336 10.12 11.28 6.13
N PRO A 337 9.47 11.97 5.16
CA PRO A 337 10.08 12.19 3.86
C PRO A 337 11.40 12.94 4.01
N SER A 338 12.43 12.48 3.30
CA SER A 338 13.75 13.14 3.23
C SER A 338 13.86 14.10 2.05
N LEU A 339 12.87 14.10 1.15
CA LEU A 339 12.83 14.93 -0.05
C LEU A 339 12.19 16.30 0.26
N ASP A 340 12.84 17.39 -0.16
CA ASP A 340 12.21 18.72 -0.20
C ASP A 340 11.24 18.80 -1.40
N PRO A 341 9.92 18.93 -1.15
CA PRO A 341 8.92 19.01 -2.22
C PRO A 341 9.14 20.22 -3.14
N SER A 342 9.60 21.35 -2.61
CA SER A 342 9.77 22.59 -3.39
C SER A 342 10.95 22.47 -4.36
N ALA A 343 12.11 22.04 -3.86
CA ALA A 343 13.28 21.78 -4.70
C ALA A 343 12.99 20.70 -5.76
N ALA A 344 12.33 19.60 -5.38
CA ALA A 344 11.98 18.53 -6.32
C ALA A 344 11.03 19.00 -7.43
N SER A 345 10.05 19.83 -7.09
CA SER A 345 9.11 20.43 -8.05
C SER A 345 9.84 21.31 -9.06
N ASN A 346 10.70 22.21 -8.58
CA ASN A 346 11.46 23.14 -9.43
C ASN A 346 12.42 22.40 -10.37
N GLN A 347 13.13 21.39 -9.86
CA GLN A 347 14.04 20.58 -10.67
C GLN A 347 13.28 19.86 -11.79
N LEU A 348 12.18 19.18 -11.46
CA LEU A 348 11.42 18.41 -12.43
C LEU A 348 10.73 19.33 -13.47
N GLU A 349 10.29 20.53 -13.07
CA GLU A 349 9.77 21.54 -14.00
C GLU A 349 10.85 21.99 -15.01
N MET A 350 12.08 22.24 -14.55
CA MET A 350 13.19 22.63 -15.43
C MET A 350 13.55 21.51 -16.42
N GLU A 351 13.61 20.26 -15.96
CA GLU A 351 13.82 19.09 -16.82
C GLU A 351 12.70 18.96 -17.88
N MET A 352 11.44 19.17 -17.49
CA MET A 352 10.30 19.16 -18.42
C MET A 352 10.36 20.28 -19.45
N ARG A 353 10.72 21.50 -19.04
CA ARG A 353 10.92 22.63 -19.96
C ARG A 353 11.99 22.31 -21.00
N TYR A 354 13.10 21.71 -20.58
CA TYR A 354 14.16 21.28 -21.48
C TYR A 354 13.67 20.20 -22.47
N LEU A 355 12.95 19.17 -21.98
CA LEU A 355 12.42 18.11 -22.84
C LEU A 355 11.42 18.61 -23.88
N VAL A 356 10.51 19.52 -23.49
CA VAL A 356 9.57 20.17 -24.42
C VAL A 356 10.33 21.00 -25.46
N TYR A 357 11.33 21.77 -25.02
CA TYR A 357 12.13 22.60 -25.92
C TYR A 357 12.85 21.76 -26.99
N GLU A 358 13.55 20.70 -26.58
CA GLU A 358 14.28 19.83 -27.52
C GLU A 358 13.30 19.12 -28.49
N HIS A 359 12.19 18.58 -27.98
CA HIS A 359 11.19 17.93 -28.83
C HIS A 359 10.58 18.89 -29.87
N ARG A 360 10.30 20.13 -29.48
CA ARG A 360 9.79 21.16 -30.40
C ARG A 360 10.84 21.60 -31.40
N LYS A 361 12.10 21.73 -30.98
CA LYS A 361 13.23 22.07 -31.84
C LYS A 361 13.44 21.02 -32.93
N ASP A 362 13.29 19.73 -32.61
CA ASP A 362 13.36 18.63 -33.59
C ASP A 362 12.25 18.69 -34.65
N LEU A 363 11.17 19.42 -34.38
CA LEU A 363 10.04 19.66 -35.28
C LEU A 363 10.07 21.05 -35.94
N ASP A 364 11.18 21.77 -35.83
CA ASP A 364 11.37 23.15 -36.29
C ASP A 364 10.33 24.13 -35.70
N LEU A 365 9.89 23.89 -34.46
CA LEU A 365 8.95 24.75 -33.75
C LEU A 365 9.66 25.66 -32.74
N GLY A 366 9.36 26.96 -32.81
CA GLY A 366 9.80 27.92 -31.79
C GLY A 366 9.14 27.65 -30.42
N THR A 367 9.88 27.82 -29.33
CA THR A 367 9.38 27.62 -27.97
C THR A 367 9.43 28.93 -27.20
N VAL A 368 8.28 29.41 -26.72
CA VAL A 368 8.18 30.62 -25.91
C VAL A 368 7.38 30.32 -24.66
N TRP A 369 8.02 30.44 -23.49
CA TRP A 369 7.38 30.19 -22.20
C TRP A 369 6.56 31.40 -21.73
N ASP A 370 5.47 31.13 -21.02
CA ASP A 370 4.67 32.12 -20.29
C ASP A 370 4.70 31.79 -18.79
N ASP A 371 5.59 32.46 -18.07
CA ASP A 371 5.80 32.23 -16.63
C ASP A 371 4.58 32.61 -15.78
N HIS A 372 3.80 33.60 -16.21
CA HIS A 372 2.57 33.96 -15.52
C HIS A 372 1.55 32.82 -15.64
N LEU A 373 1.36 32.29 -16.85
CA LEU A 373 0.48 31.13 -17.06
C LEU A 373 1.00 29.91 -16.28
N CYS A 374 2.31 29.63 -16.29
CA CYS A 374 2.90 28.54 -15.47
C CYS A 374 2.54 28.69 -13.99
N TYR A 375 2.62 29.91 -13.45
CA TYR A 375 2.24 30.18 -12.08
C TYR A 375 0.76 29.90 -11.81
N LEU A 376 -0.15 30.32 -12.71
CA LEU A 376 -1.60 30.10 -12.56
C LEU A 376 -1.97 28.61 -12.50
N LEU A 377 -1.27 27.75 -13.24
CA LEU A 377 -1.50 26.29 -13.21
C LEU A 377 -1.27 25.68 -11.81
N SER A 378 -0.52 26.34 -10.93
CA SER A 378 -0.25 25.85 -9.56
C SER A 378 -1.55 25.61 -8.78
N SER A 379 -2.54 26.50 -8.95
CA SER A 379 -3.83 26.40 -8.25
C SER A 379 -4.58 25.11 -8.62
N ALA A 380 -4.60 24.76 -9.91
CA ALA A 380 -5.22 23.52 -10.39
C ALA A 380 -4.50 22.28 -9.85
N LEU A 381 -3.16 22.24 -9.87
CA LEU A 381 -2.41 21.09 -9.36
C LEU A 381 -2.61 20.88 -7.86
N SER A 382 -2.66 21.97 -7.09
CA SER A 382 -2.98 21.94 -5.66
C SER A 382 -4.38 21.40 -5.40
N ALA A 383 -5.37 21.88 -6.16
CA ALA A 383 -6.76 21.42 -6.08
C ALA A 383 -6.89 19.92 -6.39
N TYR A 384 -6.19 19.42 -7.40
CA TYR A 384 -6.26 18.00 -7.78
C TYR A 384 -5.72 17.08 -6.68
N GLU A 385 -4.61 17.43 -6.02
CA GLU A 385 -4.13 16.61 -4.90
C GLU A 385 -5.05 16.71 -3.70
N MET A 386 -5.55 17.91 -3.39
CA MET A 386 -6.51 18.11 -2.30
C MET A 386 -7.78 17.28 -2.50
N GLU A 387 -8.27 17.20 -3.74
CA GLU A 387 -9.42 16.37 -4.09
C GLU A 387 -9.11 14.88 -3.90
N ARG A 388 -7.89 14.42 -4.24
CA ARG A 388 -7.48 13.03 -3.98
C ARG A 388 -7.39 12.70 -2.48
N CYS A 389 -7.02 13.67 -1.65
CA CYS A 389 -6.94 13.52 -0.20
C CYS A 389 -8.31 13.59 0.48
N THR A 390 -9.20 14.46 0.03
CA THR A 390 -10.44 14.79 0.76
C THR A 390 -11.68 14.18 0.11
N GLY A 391 -11.65 13.92 -1.19
CA GLY A 391 -12.80 13.62 -2.03
C GLY A 391 -13.67 14.84 -2.34
N VAL A 392 -13.20 16.05 -2.03
CA VAL A 392 -13.91 17.32 -2.26
C VAL A 392 -13.12 18.13 -3.27
N SER A 393 -13.80 18.54 -4.34
CA SER A 393 -13.21 19.45 -5.33
C SER A 393 -13.35 20.90 -4.85
N CYS A 394 -12.26 21.66 -4.86
CA CYS A 394 -12.21 23.06 -4.43
C CYS A 394 -11.24 23.87 -5.32
N GLY A 395 -11.55 25.14 -5.59
CA GLY A 395 -10.64 26.06 -6.30
C GLY A 395 -10.77 26.08 -7.84
N ASN A 396 -11.68 25.30 -8.41
CA ASN A 396 -11.86 25.22 -9.87
C ASN A 396 -12.41 26.54 -10.46
N GLU A 397 -13.27 27.26 -9.75
CA GLU A 397 -13.90 28.49 -10.25
C GLU A 397 -12.87 29.62 -10.34
N GLU A 398 -12.07 29.80 -9.28
CA GLU A 398 -11.01 30.80 -9.21
C GLU A 398 -9.91 30.53 -10.25
N PHE A 399 -9.55 29.25 -10.46
CA PHE A 399 -8.61 28.87 -11.52
C PHE A 399 -9.16 29.21 -12.91
N GLN A 400 -10.42 28.86 -13.20
CA GLN A 400 -11.04 29.16 -14.50
C GLN A 400 -11.09 30.66 -14.76
N ASP A 401 -11.45 31.46 -13.76
CA ASP A 401 -11.51 32.91 -13.87
C ASP A 401 -10.11 33.51 -14.09
N ALA A 402 -9.09 33.05 -13.35
CA ALA A 402 -7.72 33.50 -13.54
C ALA A 402 -7.18 33.18 -14.95
N VAL A 403 -7.46 31.97 -15.47
CA VAL A 403 -7.08 31.59 -16.84
C VAL A 403 -7.83 32.43 -17.87
N ARG A 404 -9.13 32.67 -17.70
CA ARG A 404 -9.91 33.53 -18.62
C ARG A 404 -9.35 34.95 -18.69
N ARG A 405 -8.87 35.50 -17.57
CA ARG A 405 -8.23 36.83 -17.56
C ARG A 405 -6.82 36.83 -18.18
N ALA A 406 -6.10 35.71 -18.10
CA ALA A 406 -4.74 35.58 -18.63
C ALA A 406 -4.69 35.21 -20.13
N VAL A 407 -5.83 34.84 -20.71
CA VAL A 407 -6.00 34.46 -22.12
C VAL A 407 -6.78 35.59 -22.81
N PRO A 408 -6.11 36.42 -23.63
CA PRO A 408 -6.76 37.52 -24.34
C PRO A 408 -7.91 37.07 -25.26
N ASP A 409 -8.84 37.98 -25.54
CA ASP A 409 -9.94 37.73 -26.48
C ASP A 409 -9.41 37.25 -27.85
N GLY A 410 -10.03 36.20 -28.38
CA GLY A 410 -9.62 35.55 -29.63
C GLY A 410 -8.43 34.59 -29.52
N GLN A 411 -7.92 34.33 -28.30
CA GLN A 411 -6.98 33.25 -28.04
C GLN A 411 -7.67 32.04 -27.40
N THR A 412 -7.13 30.85 -27.69
CA THR A 412 -7.57 29.59 -27.13
C THR A 412 -6.60 29.13 -26.06
N PHE A 413 -7.10 28.59 -24.95
CA PHE A 413 -6.33 27.89 -23.94
C PHE A 413 -6.60 26.38 -24.00
N LYS A 414 -5.55 25.58 -23.96
CA LYS A 414 -5.61 24.12 -23.76
C LYS A 414 -4.72 23.75 -22.59
N GLY A 415 -5.20 22.87 -21.71
CA GLY A 415 -4.46 22.38 -20.55
C GLY A 415 -4.64 20.89 -20.34
N PHE A 416 -3.54 20.18 -20.07
CA PHE A 416 -3.50 18.74 -19.87
C PHE A 416 -2.85 18.40 -18.53
N PRO A 417 -3.64 18.15 -17.48
CA PRO A 417 -3.13 17.69 -16.19
C PRO A 417 -2.90 16.17 -16.20
N ILE A 418 -1.84 15.72 -15.55
CA ILE A 418 -1.48 14.30 -15.41
C ILE A 418 -0.76 14.07 -14.08
N HIS A 419 -0.90 12.86 -13.54
CA HIS A 419 -0.34 12.44 -12.26
C HIS A 419 0.57 11.22 -12.42
N PHE A 420 1.71 11.22 -11.72
CA PHE A 420 2.67 10.13 -11.68
C PHE A 420 3.06 9.77 -10.24
N LEU A 421 3.50 8.52 -10.03
CA LEU A 421 4.05 8.00 -8.77
C LEU A 421 5.58 8.08 -8.69
N HIS A 422 6.21 8.71 -9.68
CA HIS A 422 7.66 8.78 -9.81
C HIS A 422 8.11 10.14 -10.30
N ARG A 423 9.39 10.47 -10.07
CA ARG A 423 10.00 11.75 -10.45
C ARG A 423 10.87 11.67 -11.71
N ASN A 424 10.86 10.56 -12.45
CA ASN A 424 11.64 10.43 -13.68
C ASN A 424 11.05 11.27 -14.83
N ALA A 425 11.71 12.37 -15.18
CA ALA A 425 11.22 13.33 -16.17
C ALA A 425 11.06 12.72 -17.57
N ARG A 426 12.08 11.98 -18.05
CA ARG A 426 12.06 11.38 -19.39
C ARG A 426 10.92 10.37 -19.53
N ARG A 427 10.72 9.50 -18.54
CA ARG A 427 9.63 8.52 -18.50
C ARG A 427 8.26 9.19 -18.45
N ALA A 428 8.12 10.25 -17.66
CA ALA A 428 6.88 11.03 -17.57
C ALA A 428 6.59 11.73 -18.91
N PHE A 429 7.56 12.43 -19.50
CA PHE A 429 7.41 13.12 -20.79
C PHE A 429 7.04 12.16 -21.92
N ALA A 430 7.73 11.03 -22.04
CA ALA A 430 7.40 9.99 -23.03
C ALA A 430 5.97 9.43 -22.83
N THR A 431 5.49 9.35 -21.58
CA THR A 431 4.11 8.95 -21.29
C THR A 431 3.11 10.00 -21.73
N CYS A 432 3.41 11.28 -21.49
CA CYS A 432 2.57 12.41 -21.90
C CYS A 432 2.40 12.46 -23.42
N LEU A 433 3.48 12.29 -24.19
CA LEU A 433 3.43 12.29 -25.66
C LEU A 433 2.60 11.16 -26.27
N ARG A 434 2.29 10.08 -25.53
CA ARG A 434 1.35 9.05 -26.00
C ARG A 434 -0.10 9.50 -26.00
N SER A 435 -0.43 10.61 -25.32
CA SER A 435 -1.76 11.21 -25.36
C SER A 435 -1.83 12.17 -26.55
N PRO A 436 -2.73 11.94 -27.54
CA PRO A 436 -2.87 12.85 -28.68
C PRO A 436 -3.19 14.28 -28.25
N PHE A 437 -3.97 14.44 -27.17
CA PHE A 437 -4.32 15.76 -26.64
C PHE A 437 -3.12 16.50 -26.03
N CYS A 438 -2.21 15.78 -25.38
CA CYS A 438 -0.98 16.39 -24.87
C CYS A 438 0.00 16.71 -26.00
N GLU A 439 0.11 15.81 -26.97
CA GLU A 439 0.89 16.02 -28.19
C GLU A 439 0.41 17.27 -28.94
N GLU A 440 -0.91 17.47 -29.10
CA GLU A 440 -1.47 18.69 -29.69
C GLU A 440 -1.05 19.97 -28.96
N ILE A 441 -0.99 19.94 -27.62
CA ILE A 441 -0.55 21.09 -26.81
C ILE A 441 0.95 21.34 -27.03
N ILE A 442 1.77 20.29 -26.94
CA ILE A 442 3.24 20.38 -27.05
C ILE A 442 3.65 20.74 -28.47
N CYS A 443 2.97 20.24 -29.49
CA CYS A 443 3.24 20.47 -30.91
C CYS A 443 2.40 21.62 -31.50
N CYS A 444 1.73 22.40 -30.63
CA CYS A 444 0.84 23.49 -31.05
C CYS A 444 1.56 24.47 -31.99
N ARG A 445 0.89 24.78 -33.10
CA ARG A 445 1.26 25.74 -34.14
C ARG A 445 0.18 26.83 -34.21
N GLY A 446 0.59 28.06 -34.47
CA GLY A 446 -0.31 29.20 -34.61
C GLY A 446 0.42 30.51 -34.36
N ASP A 447 -0.33 31.60 -34.41
CA ASP A 447 0.21 32.92 -34.08
C ASP A 447 0.30 33.08 -32.56
N SER A 448 1.41 33.66 -32.10
CA SER A 448 1.63 33.98 -30.68
C SER A 448 1.48 32.78 -29.74
N VAL A 449 1.91 31.58 -30.15
CA VAL A 449 1.92 30.39 -29.28
C VAL A 449 2.79 30.66 -28.05
N ARG A 450 2.20 30.48 -26.88
CA ARG A 450 2.86 30.54 -25.57
C ARG A 450 2.62 29.24 -24.84
N LEU A 451 3.69 28.62 -24.36
CA LEU A 451 3.66 27.36 -23.63
C LEU A 451 3.79 27.61 -22.14
N ALA A 452 3.15 26.74 -21.36
CA ALA A 452 3.30 26.67 -19.93
C ALA A 452 3.44 25.22 -19.49
N VAL A 453 4.32 25.00 -18.51
CA VAL A 453 4.43 23.74 -17.80
C VAL A 453 4.59 24.05 -16.33
N ARG A 454 3.85 23.32 -15.50
CA ARG A 454 3.93 23.43 -14.05
C ARG A 454 4.01 22.05 -13.44
N VAL A 455 4.84 21.90 -12.42
CA VAL A 455 5.04 20.64 -11.71
C VAL A 455 4.91 20.85 -10.21
N TRP A 456 4.15 20.00 -9.53
CA TRP A 456 4.08 19.93 -8.07
C TRP A 456 4.38 18.51 -7.60
N VAL A 457 5.36 18.38 -6.73
CA VAL A 457 5.74 17.14 -6.05
C VAL A 457 5.24 17.22 -4.62
N PHE A 458 4.25 16.40 -4.28
CA PHE A 458 3.79 16.22 -2.92
C PHE A 458 4.50 15.00 -2.33
N VAL A 459 5.06 15.16 -1.12
CA VAL A 459 5.82 14.12 -0.45
C VAL A 459 5.03 13.53 0.71
N TYR A 460 5.11 12.22 0.84
CA TYR A 460 4.43 11.41 1.84
C TYR A 460 5.47 10.57 2.61
N PRO A 461 5.08 9.87 3.69
CA PRO A 461 5.99 9.00 4.42
C PRO A 461 6.73 8.02 3.49
N GLU A 462 7.89 7.53 3.94
CA GLU A 462 8.70 6.56 3.18
C GLU A 462 9.11 7.06 1.78
N ASN A 463 9.19 8.38 1.59
CA ASN A 463 9.49 9.03 0.30
C ASN A 463 8.52 8.70 -0.84
N ALA A 464 7.33 8.19 -0.52
CA ALA A 464 6.24 8.12 -1.50
C ALA A 464 5.90 9.54 -1.99
N CYS A 465 5.52 9.68 -3.26
CA CYS A 465 5.21 10.98 -3.82
C CYS A 465 4.06 10.96 -4.81
N ALA A 466 3.29 12.05 -4.83
CA ALA A 466 2.35 12.36 -5.88
C ALA A 466 2.96 13.47 -6.74
N VAL A 467 3.23 13.18 -8.01
CA VAL A 467 3.81 14.14 -8.95
C VAL A 467 2.73 14.57 -9.93
N TRP A 468 2.27 15.81 -9.78
CA TRP A 468 1.32 16.43 -10.68
C TRP A 468 2.06 17.30 -11.70
N LEU A 469 1.73 17.10 -12.98
CA LEU A 469 2.20 17.93 -14.08
C LEU A 469 1.02 18.48 -14.86
N MET A 470 1.15 19.70 -15.34
CA MET A 470 0.21 20.25 -16.31
C MET A 470 0.96 20.93 -17.44
N PHE A 471 0.74 20.45 -18.67
CA PHE A 471 1.14 21.15 -19.88
C PHE A 471 -0.02 22.02 -20.34
N ALA A 472 0.28 23.25 -20.76
CA ALA A 472 -0.71 24.11 -21.34
C ALA A 472 -0.13 24.94 -22.48
N CYS A 473 -1.00 25.37 -23.37
CA CYS A 473 -0.68 26.39 -24.36
C CYS A 473 -1.80 27.42 -24.43
N LYS A 474 -1.42 28.66 -24.74
CA LYS A 474 -2.33 29.64 -25.29
C LYS A 474 -1.84 30.11 -26.65
N TYR A 475 -2.75 30.27 -27.58
CA TYR A 475 -2.43 30.61 -28.97
C TYR A 475 -3.60 31.33 -29.62
N ARG A 476 -3.32 32.13 -30.65
CA ARG A 476 -4.37 32.67 -31.52
C ARG A 476 -4.65 31.65 -32.62
N SER A 477 -5.91 31.21 -32.75
CA SER A 477 -6.29 30.31 -33.84
C SER A 477 -6.16 31.05 -35.15
N VAL A 478 -5.41 30.50 -36.09
CA VAL A 478 -5.46 30.92 -37.50
C VAL A 478 -6.63 30.15 -38.11
N LEU A 479 -7.67 30.86 -38.51
CA LEU A 479 -8.79 30.28 -39.27
C LEU A 479 -8.32 29.91 -40.68
#